data_AF-A0A3D5BXL0-F1
#
_entry.id   AF-A0A3D5BXL0-F1
#
_cell.length_a   1.000
_cell.length_b   1.000
_cell.length_c   1.000
_cell.angle_alpha   90.00
_cell.angle_beta   90.00
_cell.angle_gamma   90.00
#
_symmetry.space_group_name_H-M   'P 1'
#
loop_
_entity.id
_entity.type
_entity.pdbx_description
1 polymer ?
#
loop_
_entity_poly.entity_id
_entity_poly.type
_entity_poly.pdbx_seq_one_letter_code
_entity_poly.pdbx_strand_id
1 'polypeptide(L)'
;MKKKKFKILLINLSYCIGVNGFFWQYIAKFHRYIFLPKIVERRILQKLKDIIAKENPDMICLVEIKKGKQIKALIDEEYSFYDVKTKYGERSFLRKTPFFYNKGNAFIAKEDFLFKLHYLKSGTKKLVYEIILPNKVSLLLAHFSLNKRARKKQFEAIGKLDLENKKKIICGDFNIFKGFTELEALLEKSDLKIIDSSPTFPAYKPSKFLDLFLCTKSIQAKVRVLDDQISDHLPAILEIPLEK
;
A
#
# COMPACT_ATOMS: atom_id res chain seq x y z
N MET A 1 -20.59 -21.04 13.44
CA MET A 1 -19.11 -20.91 13.43
C MET A 1 -18.73 -19.72 12.56
N LYS A 2 -17.94 -18.76 13.06
CA LYS A 2 -17.46 -17.63 12.24
C LYS A 2 -16.53 -18.18 11.15
N LYS A 3 -16.77 -17.86 9.88
CA LYS A 3 -15.84 -18.20 8.79
C LYS A 3 -14.48 -17.56 9.09
N LYS A 4 -13.39 -18.33 8.95
CA LYS A 4 -12.02 -17.80 9.03
C LYS A 4 -11.85 -16.76 7.93
N LYS A 5 -11.14 -15.67 8.22
CA LYS A 5 -10.90 -14.57 7.28
C LYS A 5 -9.39 -14.35 7.17
N PHE A 6 -8.95 -13.97 5.98
CA PHE A 6 -7.63 -13.42 5.75
C PHE A 6 -7.69 -11.90 5.90
N LYS A 7 -6.82 -11.33 6.72
CA LYS A 7 -6.78 -9.91 7.07
C LYS A 7 -5.49 -9.27 6.57
N ILE A 8 -5.64 -8.18 5.80
CA ILE A 8 -4.52 -7.40 5.27
C ILE A 8 -4.60 -5.99 5.85
N LEU A 9 -3.52 -5.52 6.47
CA LEU A 9 -3.35 -4.12 6.86
C LEU A 9 -2.63 -3.37 5.74
N LEU A 10 -3.25 -2.36 5.15
CA LEU A 10 -2.61 -1.42 4.24
C LEU A 10 -2.31 -0.11 4.97
N ILE A 11 -1.09 0.40 4.82
CA ILE A 11 -0.75 1.75 5.26
C ILE A 11 0.32 2.39 4.38
N ASN A 12 0.10 3.66 4.03
CA ASN A 12 1.15 4.56 3.56
C ASN A 12 1.77 5.29 4.74
N LEU A 13 3.05 4.99 5.03
CA LEU A 13 3.74 5.50 6.22
C LEU A 13 4.42 6.86 6.03
N SER A 14 4.46 7.38 4.79
CA SER A 14 5.22 8.60 4.46
C SER A 14 6.63 8.59 5.06
N TYR A 15 7.28 7.42 5.04
CA TYR A 15 8.60 7.14 5.62
C TYR A 15 8.74 7.44 7.11
N CYS A 16 7.66 7.37 7.89
CA CYS A 16 7.61 7.61 9.33
C CYS A 16 7.95 9.05 9.75
N ILE A 17 7.71 10.05 8.90
CA ILE A 17 8.02 11.47 9.20
C ILE A 17 7.14 12.09 10.29
N GLY A 18 6.01 11.44 10.64
CA GLY A 18 5.08 11.88 11.68
C GLY A 18 4.36 13.18 11.32
N VAL A 19 3.83 13.23 10.11
CA VAL A 19 2.85 14.23 9.66
C VAL A 19 1.45 13.60 9.66
N ASN A 20 0.40 14.40 9.79
CA ASN A 20 -1.00 13.93 9.73
C ASN A 20 -1.77 14.47 8.51
N GLY A 21 -1.05 15.07 7.56
CA GLY A 21 -1.63 15.64 6.34
C GLY A 21 -2.09 17.10 6.46
N PHE A 22 -1.94 17.73 7.62
CA PHE A 22 -2.15 19.19 7.74
C PHE A 22 -1.04 19.95 7.01
N PHE A 23 -1.41 20.83 6.08
CA PHE A 23 -0.48 21.46 5.13
C PHE A 23 0.75 22.10 5.78
N TRP A 24 0.54 22.86 6.87
CA TRP A 24 1.62 23.49 7.63
C TRP A 24 2.66 22.50 8.17
N GLN A 25 2.28 21.26 8.45
CA GLN A 25 3.22 20.24 8.92
C GLN A 25 4.21 19.83 7.83
N TYR A 26 3.82 19.82 6.56
CA TYR A 26 4.76 19.53 5.47
C TYR A 26 5.82 20.62 5.34
N ILE A 27 5.44 21.89 5.56
CA ILE A 27 6.37 23.03 5.56
C ILE A 27 7.26 22.96 6.80
N ALA A 28 6.66 22.97 8.00
CA ALA A 28 7.40 23.03 9.26
C ALA A 28 8.28 21.79 9.50
N LYS A 29 7.89 20.62 8.99
CA LYS A 29 8.62 19.36 9.17
C LYS A 29 9.34 18.89 7.89
N PHE A 30 9.50 19.76 6.88
CA PHE A 30 10.15 19.39 5.62
C PHE A 30 11.54 18.77 5.82
N HIS A 31 12.32 19.31 6.76
CA HIS A 31 13.64 18.80 7.14
C HIS A 31 13.64 17.29 7.45
N ARG A 32 12.52 16.70 7.92
CA ARG A 32 12.41 15.27 8.24
C ARG A 32 12.48 14.34 7.03
N TYR A 33 12.20 14.85 5.83
CA TYR A 33 12.39 14.08 4.59
C TYR A 33 13.88 13.85 4.28
N ILE A 34 14.75 14.73 4.81
CA ILE A 34 16.20 14.67 4.66
C ILE A 34 16.83 14.03 5.89
N PHE A 35 16.52 14.56 7.07
CA PHE A 35 17.02 14.09 8.36
C PHE A 35 15.84 13.72 9.28
N LEU A 36 15.51 12.44 9.34
CA LEU A 36 14.44 11.93 10.19
C LEU A 36 14.96 11.69 11.63
N PRO A 37 14.44 12.40 12.66
CA PRO A 37 14.87 12.15 14.02
C PRO A 37 14.49 10.73 14.47
N LYS A 38 15.46 9.99 15.03
CA LYS A 38 15.27 8.59 15.48
C LYS A 38 14.10 8.44 16.45
N ILE A 39 13.88 9.41 17.32
CA ILE A 39 12.77 9.39 18.29
C ILE A 39 11.40 9.45 17.61
N VAL A 40 11.29 10.23 16.52
CA VAL A 40 10.06 10.32 15.73
C VAL A 40 9.82 9.01 15.00
N GLU A 41 10.85 8.48 14.32
CA GLU A 41 10.79 7.21 13.62
C GLU A 41 10.37 6.07 14.55
N ARG A 42 11.04 5.91 15.71
CA ARG A 42 10.71 4.89 16.71
C ARG A 42 9.29 5.02 17.21
N ARG A 43 8.82 6.23 17.49
CA ARG A 43 7.45 6.47 17.98
C ARG A 43 6.41 6.06 16.94
N ILE A 44 6.60 6.39 15.65
CA ILE A 44 5.66 5.99 14.59
C ILE A 44 5.67 4.48 14.41
N LEU A 45 6.86 3.85 14.40
CA LEU A 45 6.97 2.39 14.31
C LEU A 45 6.33 1.69 15.51
N GLN A 46 6.47 2.23 16.73
CA GLN A 46 5.81 1.68 17.92
C GLN A 46 4.30 1.75 17.78
N LYS A 47 3.74 2.89 17.38
CA LYS A 47 2.29 2.99 17.14
C LYS A 47 1.81 2.00 16.06
N LEU A 48 2.60 1.79 15.01
CA LEU A 48 2.29 0.78 14.01
C LEU A 48 2.28 -0.63 14.61
N LYS A 49 3.24 -0.97 15.49
CA LYS A 49 3.21 -2.24 16.23
C LYS A 49 1.97 -2.38 17.10
N ASP A 50 1.55 -1.31 17.76
CA ASP A 50 0.34 -1.33 18.59
C ASP A 50 -0.92 -1.60 17.73
N ILE A 51 -0.98 -1.02 16.51
CA ILE A 51 -2.03 -1.32 15.52
C ILE A 51 -1.95 -2.78 15.06
N ILE A 52 -0.75 -3.27 14.73
CA ILE A 52 -0.53 -4.66 14.30
C ILE A 52 -0.97 -5.64 15.40
N ALA A 53 -0.60 -5.40 16.66
CA ALA A 53 -0.98 -6.23 17.79
C ALA A 53 -2.51 -6.22 18.01
N LYS A 54 -3.15 -5.05 17.89
CA LYS A 54 -4.60 -4.89 18.04
C LYS A 54 -5.38 -5.56 16.91
N GLU A 55 -4.96 -5.33 15.67
CA GLU A 55 -5.69 -5.79 14.48
C GLU A 55 -5.31 -7.20 14.07
N ASN A 56 -4.13 -7.67 14.46
CA ASN A 56 -3.61 -9.00 14.20
C ASN A 56 -3.74 -9.45 12.72
N PRO A 57 -3.25 -8.66 11.73
CA PRO A 57 -3.40 -8.99 10.31
C PRO A 57 -2.51 -10.17 9.91
N ASP A 58 -2.94 -10.99 8.96
CA ASP A 58 -2.12 -12.06 8.37
C ASP A 58 -0.99 -11.50 7.48
N MET A 59 -1.24 -10.31 6.89
CA MET A 59 -0.27 -9.61 6.05
C MET A 59 -0.37 -8.09 6.24
N ILE A 60 0.79 -7.43 6.23
CA ILE A 60 0.96 -5.99 6.33
C ILE A 60 1.54 -5.49 5.00
N CYS A 61 0.77 -4.69 4.28
CA CYS A 61 1.18 -4.00 3.06
C CYS A 61 1.59 -2.56 3.37
N LEU A 62 2.83 -2.22 3.05
CA LEU A 62 3.45 -0.95 3.39
C LEU A 62 3.78 -0.15 2.14
N VAL A 63 3.29 1.08 2.08
CA VAL A 63 3.62 2.07 1.07
C VAL A 63 4.49 3.15 1.71
N GLU A 64 5.51 3.62 0.99
CA GLU A 64 6.48 4.62 1.49
C GLU A 64 7.20 4.20 2.78
N ILE A 65 7.80 3.02 2.77
CA ILE A 65 8.66 2.51 3.84
C ILE A 65 10.14 2.61 3.42
N LYS A 66 11.05 2.79 4.38
CA LYS A 66 12.50 2.70 4.13
C LYS A 66 13.02 1.27 4.34
N LYS A 67 13.70 0.71 3.33
CA LYS A 67 14.50 -0.52 3.47
C LYS A 67 15.54 -0.35 4.58
N GLY A 68 15.79 -1.42 5.33
CA GLY A 68 16.75 -1.43 6.44
C GLY A 68 16.05 -1.26 7.77
N LYS A 69 16.37 -0.18 8.52
CA LYS A 69 15.97 -0.03 9.93
C LYS A 69 14.46 -0.09 10.18
N GLN A 70 13.64 0.51 9.30
CA GLN A 70 12.19 0.51 9.49
C GLN A 70 11.61 -0.90 9.32
N ILE A 71 12.03 -1.64 8.28
CA ILE A 71 11.63 -3.04 8.08
C ILE A 71 12.11 -3.92 9.23
N LYS A 72 13.40 -3.82 9.61
CA LYS A 72 13.97 -4.59 10.74
C LYS A 72 13.25 -4.36 12.06
N ALA A 73 12.61 -3.21 12.23
CA ALA A 73 11.85 -2.93 13.44
C ALA A 73 10.49 -3.62 13.46
N LEU A 74 9.94 -4.02 12.31
CA LEU A 74 8.59 -4.58 12.16
C LEU A 74 8.55 -6.09 11.98
N ILE A 75 9.71 -6.72 11.74
CA ILE A 75 9.82 -8.18 11.64
C ILE A 75 10.14 -8.78 13.00
N ASP A 76 9.60 -9.95 13.25
CA ASP A 76 9.83 -10.77 14.44
C ASP A 76 9.54 -12.25 14.10
N GLU A 77 9.41 -13.11 15.11
CA GLU A 77 9.11 -14.53 14.91
C GLU A 77 7.73 -14.77 14.28
N GLU A 78 6.74 -13.92 14.59
CA GLU A 78 5.39 -14.02 14.04
C GLU A 78 5.32 -13.43 12.64
N TYR A 79 5.99 -12.30 12.39
CA TYR A 79 6.02 -11.59 11.12
C TYR A 79 7.39 -11.74 10.43
N SER A 80 7.70 -12.97 10.02
CA SER A 80 9.03 -13.35 9.54
C SER A 80 9.20 -13.30 8.01
N PHE A 81 8.12 -13.43 7.24
CA PHE A 81 8.18 -13.45 5.77
C PHE A 81 7.97 -12.06 5.18
N TYR A 82 8.93 -11.53 4.42
CA TYR A 82 8.83 -10.17 3.88
C TYR A 82 9.66 -9.93 2.60
N ASP A 83 9.26 -8.93 1.82
CA ASP A 83 10.12 -8.31 0.81
C ASP A 83 9.98 -6.78 0.83
N VAL A 84 11.05 -6.10 0.42
CA VAL A 84 11.08 -4.63 0.29
C VAL A 84 11.89 -4.21 -0.92
N LYS A 85 11.24 -3.45 -1.81
CA LYS A 85 11.82 -3.02 -3.09
C LYS A 85 11.55 -1.55 -3.32
N THR A 86 12.51 -0.93 -3.99
CA THR A 86 12.40 0.46 -4.44
C THR A 86 11.24 0.59 -5.41
N LYS A 87 10.42 1.62 -5.21
CA LYS A 87 9.27 1.87 -6.08
C LYS A 87 9.62 2.40 -7.47
N TYR A 88 10.87 2.81 -7.69
CA TYR A 88 11.35 3.33 -8.96
C TYR A 88 11.64 2.20 -9.96
N GLY A 89 11.44 2.46 -11.25
CA GLY A 89 11.71 1.46 -12.31
C GLY A 89 13.19 1.11 -12.44
N GLU A 90 13.50 -0.10 -12.88
CA GLU A 90 14.85 -0.69 -12.88
C GLU A 90 15.92 0.17 -13.55
N ARG A 91 15.58 0.84 -14.65
CA ARG A 91 16.49 1.73 -15.39
C ARG A 91 16.51 3.18 -14.86
N SER A 92 15.80 3.48 -13.77
CA SER A 92 15.71 4.85 -13.25
C SER A 92 16.98 5.25 -12.50
N PHE A 93 17.54 6.40 -12.87
CA PHE A 93 18.64 7.02 -12.13
C PHE A 93 18.31 7.24 -10.65
N LEU A 94 17.03 7.50 -10.31
CA LEU A 94 16.57 7.67 -8.92
C LEU A 94 16.84 6.44 -8.05
N ARG A 95 16.90 5.22 -8.62
CA ARG A 95 17.27 4.02 -7.82
C ARG A 95 18.71 4.04 -7.36
N LYS A 96 19.59 4.76 -8.06
CA LYS A 96 21.04 4.80 -7.80
C LYS A 96 21.43 5.93 -6.84
N THR A 97 20.51 6.84 -6.50
CA THR A 97 20.86 7.97 -5.63
C THR A 97 20.66 7.64 -4.15
N PRO A 98 21.57 8.10 -3.26
CA PRO A 98 21.50 7.85 -1.81
C PRO A 98 20.19 8.27 -1.14
N PHE A 99 19.47 9.22 -1.73
CA PHE A 99 18.23 9.76 -1.16
C PHE A 99 16.99 8.90 -1.44
N PHE A 100 17.04 8.05 -2.46
CA PHE A 100 15.87 7.36 -3.00
C PHE A 100 16.04 5.83 -3.05
N TYR A 101 17.27 5.30 -3.01
CA TYR A 101 17.54 3.85 -3.12
C TYR A 101 16.93 2.99 -2.00
N ASN A 102 16.62 3.59 -0.84
CA ASN A 102 16.01 2.87 0.28
C ASN A 102 14.50 3.12 0.38
N LYS A 103 13.91 4.00 -0.44
CA LYS A 103 12.48 4.33 -0.40
C LYS A 103 11.68 3.38 -1.27
N GLY A 104 10.74 2.66 -0.67
CA GLY A 104 10.07 1.57 -1.34
C GLY A 104 8.67 1.28 -0.84
N ASN A 105 8.16 0.16 -1.34
CA ASN A 105 6.98 -0.51 -0.83
C ASN A 105 7.43 -1.89 -0.33
N ALA A 106 6.71 -2.43 0.64
CA ALA A 106 7.00 -3.72 1.23
C ALA A 106 5.71 -4.47 1.54
N PHE A 107 5.83 -5.78 1.72
CA PHE A 107 4.88 -6.54 2.49
C PHE A 107 5.61 -7.33 3.58
N ILE A 108 4.93 -7.60 4.69
CA ILE A 108 5.39 -8.45 5.79
C ILE A 108 4.22 -9.38 6.14
N ALA A 109 4.45 -10.67 6.32
CA ALA A 109 3.40 -11.65 6.53
C ALA A 109 3.82 -12.69 7.57
N LYS A 110 2.80 -13.38 8.11
CA LYS A 110 3.01 -14.45 9.09
C LYS A 110 3.40 -15.79 8.49
N GLU A 111 2.98 -16.00 7.25
CA GLU A 111 3.22 -17.23 6.50
C GLU A 111 3.98 -16.88 5.21
N ASP A 112 4.61 -17.90 4.64
CA ASP A 112 5.31 -17.78 3.37
C ASP A 112 4.32 -17.68 2.20
N PHE A 113 4.56 -16.73 1.30
CA PHE A 113 3.74 -16.52 0.10
C PHE A 113 4.60 -16.49 -1.16
N LEU A 114 4.09 -17.08 -2.23
CA LEU A 114 4.66 -16.85 -3.56
C LEU A 114 4.38 -15.40 -3.98
N PHE A 115 5.39 -14.73 -4.52
CA PHE A 115 5.22 -13.39 -5.06
C PHE A 115 6.08 -13.13 -6.30
N LYS A 116 5.61 -12.21 -7.15
CA LYS A 116 6.29 -11.72 -8.35
C LYS A 116 6.33 -10.19 -8.33
N LEU A 117 7.32 -9.63 -9.01
CA LEU A 117 7.46 -8.18 -9.16
C LEU A 117 7.17 -7.79 -10.59
N HIS A 118 6.22 -6.87 -10.76
CA HIS A 118 5.90 -6.25 -12.04
C HIS A 118 6.42 -4.81 -12.05
N TYR A 119 7.04 -4.41 -13.15
CA TYR A 119 7.52 -3.03 -13.35
C TYR A 119 6.79 -2.35 -14.50
N LEU A 120 5.91 -1.40 -14.17
CA LEU A 120 5.16 -0.62 -15.14
C LEU A 120 6.08 0.29 -15.97
N LYS A 121 5.68 0.56 -17.23
CA LYS A 121 6.48 1.37 -18.15
C LYS A 121 6.37 2.88 -17.90
N SER A 122 5.23 3.35 -17.41
CA SER A 122 4.92 4.78 -17.22
C SER A 122 5.08 5.25 -15.78
N GLY A 123 5.41 6.53 -15.57
CA GLY A 123 5.52 7.17 -14.26
C GLY A 123 6.85 6.91 -13.56
N THR A 124 7.09 7.59 -12.42
CA THR A 124 8.30 7.38 -11.61
C THR A 124 8.16 6.18 -10.68
N LYS A 125 6.98 6.00 -10.09
CA LYS A 125 6.61 4.86 -9.24
C LYS A 125 6.08 3.74 -10.14
N LYS A 126 6.85 2.67 -10.32
CA LYS A 126 6.62 1.63 -11.33
C LYS A 126 6.43 0.23 -10.74
N LEU A 127 6.83 0.01 -9.49
CA LEU A 127 6.73 -1.28 -8.83
C LEU A 127 5.27 -1.64 -8.53
N VAL A 128 4.92 -2.89 -8.84
CA VAL A 128 3.71 -3.57 -8.39
C VAL A 128 4.14 -4.95 -7.89
N TYR A 129 3.84 -5.27 -6.63
CA TYR A 129 3.94 -6.66 -6.17
C TYR A 129 2.72 -7.41 -6.64
N GLU A 130 2.89 -8.66 -7.06
CA GLU A 130 1.83 -9.65 -7.13
C GLU A 130 2.12 -10.71 -6.06
N ILE A 131 1.24 -10.86 -5.08
CA ILE A 131 1.38 -11.84 -3.99
C ILE A 131 0.22 -12.83 -4.09
N ILE A 132 0.50 -14.13 -4.04
CA ILE A 132 -0.51 -15.17 -4.20
C ILE A 132 -1.14 -15.47 -2.85
N LEU A 133 -2.36 -14.95 -2.63
CA LEU A 133 -3.13 -15.18 -1.41
C LEU A 133 -3.85 -16.55 -1.45
N PRO A 134 -4.41 -17.00 -0.31
CA PRO A 134 -5.34 -18.13 -0.29
C PRO A 134 -6.52 -17.96 -1.26
N ASN A 135 -7.20 -19.06 -1.57
CA ASN A 135 -8.27 -19.13 -2.58
C ASN A 135 -7.83 -18.75 -4.01
N LYS A 136 -6.51 -18.84 -4.31
CA LYS A 136 -5.94 -18.52 -5.62
C LYS A 136 -6.28 -17.09 -6.05
N VAL A 137 -6.00 -16.12 -5.18
CA VAL A 137 -6.23 -14.69 -5.44
C VAL A 137 -4.89 -13.96 -5.55
N SER A 138 -4.67 -13.25 -6.66
CA SER A 138 -3.49 -12.39 -6.81
C SER A 138 -3.73 -11.04 -6.13
N LEU A 139 -2.95 -10.70 -5.10
CA LEU A 139 -2.92 -9.38 -4.47
C LEU A 139 -1.89 -8.50 -5.16
N LEU A 140 -2.35 -7.40 -5.75
CA LEU A 140 -1.53 -6.37 -6.37
C LEU A 140 -1.32 -5.20 -5.42
N LEU A 141 -0.12 -5.07 -4.83
CA LEU A 141 0.26 -3.90 -4.03
C LEU A 141 1.00 -2.89 -4.91
N ALA A 142 0.42 -1.71 -5.08
CA ALA A 142 0.94 -0.68 -5.99
C ALA A 142 1.02 0.71 -5.34
N HIS A 143 1.89 1.55 -5.89
CA HIS A 143 1.91 2.98 -5.56
C HIS A 143 1.95 3.76 -6.87
N PHE A 144 0.81 4.35 -7.24
CA PHE A 144 0.60 4.96 -8.54
C PHE A 144 1.19 6.39 -8.62
N SER A 145 1.42 6.82 -9.85
CA SER A 145 2.06 8.10 -10.18
C SER A 145 1.32 9.31 -9.61
N LEU A 146 2.03 10.39 -9.31
CA LEU A 146 1.41 11.69 -9.03
C LEU A 146 0.92 12.40 -10.31
N ASN A 147 1.56 12.11 -11.44
CA ASN A 147 1.15 12.62 -12.75
C ASN A 147 -0.03 11.83 -13.31
N LYS A 148 -1.15 12.52 -13.59
CA LYS A 148 -2.42 11.95 -14.09
C LYS A 148 -2.26 11.16 -15.39
N ARG A 149 -1.53 11.68 -16.37
CA ARG A 149 -1.33 11.00 -17.67
C ARG A 149 -0.57 9.69 -17.49
N ALA A 150 0.45 9.70 -16.64
CA ALA A 150 1.19 8.49 -16.29
C ALA A 150 0.31 7.49 -15.52
N ARG A 151 -0.49 7.94 -14.54
CA ARG A 151 -1.44 7.06 -13.84
C ARG A 151 -2.43 6.39 -14.76
N LYS A 152 -3.03 7.13 -15.70
CA LYS A 152 -3.96 6.55 -16.68
C LYS A 152 -3.32 5.36 -17.42
N LYS A 153 -2.09 5.54 -17.92
CA LYS A 153 -1.32 4.45 -18.55
C LYS A 153 -0.99 3.31 -17.58
N GLN A 154 -0.78 3.61 -16.30
CA GLN A 154 -0.57 2.58 -15.28
C GLN A 154 -1.84 1.76 -15.04
N PHE A 155 -3.00 2.38 -14.90
CA PHE A 155 -4.27 1.67 -14.74
C PHE A 155 -4.59 0.79 -15.97
N GLU A 156 -4.38 1.31 -17.18
CA GLU A 156 -4.50 0.51 -18.40
C GLU A 156 -3.56 -0.70 -18.41
N ALA A 157 -2.33 -0.55 -17.91
CA ALA A 157 -1.37 -1.64 -17.80
C ALA A 157 -1.79 -2.68 -16.73
N ILE A 158 -2.27 -2.25 -15.57
CA ILE A 158 -2.79 -3.12 -14.51
C ILE A 158 -3.95 -3.99 -15.01
N GLY A 159 -4.83 -3.43 -15.84
CA GLY A 159 -5.92 -4.17 -16.47
C GLY A 159 -5.44 -5.32 -17.35
N LYS A 160 -4.24 -5.21 -17.93
CA LYS A 160 -3.64 -6.13 -18.91
C LYS A 160 -2.49 -6.97 -18.37
N LEU A 161 -2.15 -6.84 -17.08
CA LEU A 161 -1.10 -7.67 -16.49
C LEU A 161 -1.46 -9.14 -16.61
N ASP A 162 -0.50 -9.93 -17.07
CA ASP A 162 -0.58 -11.37 -17.03
C ASP A 162 -0.27 -11.81 -15.60
N LEU A 163 -1.31 -12.29 -14.91
CA LEU A 163 -1.28 -12.64 -13.50
C LEU A 163 -1.37 -14.14 -13.34
N GLU A 164 -0.82 -14.63 -12.24
CA GLU A 164 -0.91 -16.05 -11.88
C GLU A 164 -2.37 -16.51 -11.75
N ASN A 165 -3.23 -15.65 -11.22
CA ASN A 165 -4.64 -15.97 -11.02
C ASN A 165 -5.58 -14.96 -11.68
N LYS A 166 -6.74 -15.45 -12.14
CA LYS A 166 -7.82 -14.62 -12.69
C LYS A 166 -8.47 -13.72 -11.64
N LYS A 167 -8.67 -14.25 -10.42
CA LYS A 167 -9.19 -13.50 -9.28
C LYS A 167 -8.06 -12.61 -8.73
N LYS A 168 -8.32 -11.31 -8.61
CA LYS A 168 -7.33 -10.35 -8.12
C LYS A 168 -7.91 -9.30 -7.20
N ILE A 169 -7.06 -8.81 -6.32
CA ILE A 169 -7.29 -7.64 -5.47
C ILE A 169 -6.19 -6.65 -5.77
N ILE A 170 -6.50 -5.37 -5.87
CA ILE A 170 -5.53 -4.30 -6.07
C ILE A 170 -5.64 -3.36 -4.88
N CYS A 171 -4.54 -3.14 -4.18
CA CYS A 171 -4.49 -2.21 -3.06
C CYS A 171 -3.24 -1.33 -3.10
N GLY A 172 -3.30 -0.21 -2.38
CA GLY A 172 -2.19 0.73 -2.23
C GLY A 172 -2.62 2.17 -2.47
N ASP A 173 -1.65 3.04 -2.72
CA ASP A 173 -1.90 4.47 -2.97
C ASP A 173 -2.11 4.71 -4.48
N PHE A 174 -3.37 4.91 -4.85
CA PHE A 174 -3.86 5.19 -6.20
C PHE A 174 -3.60 6.62 -6.66
N ASN A 175 -3.36 7.56 -5.75
CA ASN A 175 -3.13 8.96 -6.09
C ASN A 175 -4.22 9.56 -7.00
N ILE A 176 -5.48 9.13 -6.88
CA ILE A 176 -6.61 9.60 -7.71
C ILE A 176 -7.14 10.95 -7.23
N PHE A 177 -6.33 12.01 -7.39
CA PHE A 177 -6.67 13.36 -6.95
C PHE A 177 -7.90 13.98 -7.62
N LYS A 178 -8.39 13.41 -8.74
CA LYS A 178 -9.64 13.82 -9.41
C LYS A 178 -10.82 12.87 -9.11
N GLY A 179 -10.67 11.99 -8.11
CA GLY A 179 -11.71 11.06 -7.68
C GLY A 179 -11.86 9.85 -8.61
N PHE A 180 -12.97 9.13 -8.45
CA PHE A 180 -13.19 7.83 -9.09
C PHE A 180 -13.32 7.87 -10.61
N THR A 181 -13.55 9.05 -11.21
CA THR A 181 -13.52 9.24 -12.67
C THR A 181 -12.19 8.82 -13.30
N GLU A 182 -11.08 8.85 -12.54
CA GLU A 182 -9.79 8.35 -13.02
C GLU A 182 -9.74 6.83 -13.20
N LEU A 183 -10.69 6.08 -12.61
CA LEU A 183 -10.76 4.63 -12.63
C LEU A 183 -11.81 4.07 -13.58
N GLU A 184 -12.72 4.89 -14.11
CA GLU A 184 -13.83 4.45 -14.97
C GLU A 184 -13.37 3.52 -16.09
N ALA A 185 -12.37 3.95 -16.87
CA ALA A 185 -11.86 3.16 -17.98
C ALA A 185 -11.25 1.81 -17.54
N LEU A 186 -10.73 1.70 -16.32
CA LEU A 186 -10.24 0.43 -15.77
C LEU A 186 -11.43 -0.45 -15.36
N LEU A 187 -12.40 0.12 -14.63
CA LEU A 187 -13.56 -0.61 -14.12
C LEU A 187 -14.50 -1.10 -15.23
N GLU A 188 -14.70 -0.30 -16.28
CA GLU A 188 -15.55 -0.67 -17.43
C GLU A 188 -14.93 -1.80 -18.26
N LYS A 189 -13.60 -1.82 -18.38
CA LYS A 189 -12.87 -2.76 -19.23
C LYS A 189 -12.38 -4.01 -18.50
N SER A 190 -12.75 -4.18 -17.23
CA SER A 190 -12.31 -5.32 -16.43
C SER A 190 -13.40 -5.80 -15.49
N ASP A 191 -13.21 -7.00 -14.94
CA ASP A 191 -14.13 -7.54 -13.93
C ASP A 191 -13.84 -6.98 -12.52
N LEU A 192 -13.52 -5.69 -12.39
CA LEU A 192 -13.15 -5.07 -11.12
C LEU A 192 -14.31 -4.24 -10.54
N LYS A 193 -14.36 -4.18 -9.21
CA LYS A 193 -15.19 -3.24 -8.44
C LYS A 193 -14.35 -2.58 -7.35
N ILE A 194 -14.74 -1.38 -6.95
CA ILE A 194 -14.22 -0.73 -5.74
C ILE A 194 -14.89 -1.39 -4.53
N ILE A 195 -14.11 -1.76 -3.50
CA ILE A 195 -14.62 -2.45 -2.31
C ILE A 195 -15.20 -1.44 -1.31
N ASP A 196 -14.52 -0.32 -1.13
CA ASP A 196 -14.88 0.75 -0.21
C ASP A 196 -14.45 2.11 -0.77
N SER A 197 -15.20 3.14 -0.41
CA SER A 197 -14.97 4.52 -0.83
C SER A 197 -14.80 5.44 0.37
N SER A 198 -14.25 4.95 1.48
CA SER A 198 -13.91 5.79 2.63
C SER A 198 -12.62 6.57 2.35
N PRO A 199 -12.57 7.88 2.67
CA PRO A 199 -11.36 8.66 2.47
C PRO A 199 -10.31 8.33 3.53
N THR A 200 -9.04 8.32 3.14
CA THR A 200 -7.89 8.05 4.02
C THR A 200 -6.93 9.24 4.15
N PHE A 201 -7.08 10.24 3.29
CA PHE A 201 -6.19 11.40 3.22
C PHE A 201 -6.95 12.73 3.18
N PRO A 202 -6.43 13.81 3.80
CA PRO A 202 -5.38 13.79 4.82
C PRO A 202 -5.90 13.18 6.12
N ALA A 203 -5.06 12.46 6.85
CA ALA A 203 -5.48 11.69 8.03
C ALA A 203 -6.19 12.54 9.10
N TYR A 204 -5.80 13.80 9.31
CA TYR A 204 -6.46 14.68 10.27
C TYR A 204 -7.89 15.11 9.91
N LYS A 205 -8.22 15.11 8.61
CA LYS A 205 -9.55 15.48 8.07
C LYS A 205 -9.76 14.76 6.73
N PRO A 206 -10.05 13.45 6.75
CA PRO A 206 -10.07 12.63 5.55
C PRO A 206 -11.13 13.13 4.54
N SER A 207 -10.70 13.39 3.32
CA SER A 207 -11.58 13.89 2.24
C SER A 207 -11.20 13.39 0.83
N LYS A 208 -10.10 12.64 0.71
CA LYS A 208 -9.58 12.10 -0.55
C LYS A 208 -9.41 10.59 -0.46
N PHE A 209 -9.78 9.91 -1.54
CA PHE A 209 -9.76 8.45 -1.69
C PHE A 209 -8.45 8.01 -2.33
N LEU A 210 -7.32 8.19 -1.63
CA LEU A 210 -6.00 7.89 -2.20
C LEU A 210 -5.63 6.42 -2.00
N ASP A 211 -5.88 5.86 -0.82
CA ASP A 211 -5.64 4.45 -0.55
C ASP A 211 -6.91 3.67 -0.84
N LEU A 212 -6.88 2.84 -1.87
CA LEU A 212 -8.06 2.12 -2.36
C LEU A 212 -7.84 0.63 -2.36
N PHE A 213 -8.97 -0.08 -2.36
CA PHE A 213 -9.05 -1.51 -2.59
C PHE A 213 -10.04 -1.78 -3.73
N LEU A 214 -9.55 -2.38 -4.80
CA LEU A 214 -10.37 -2.92 -5.88
C LEU A 214 -10.27 -4.44 -5.84
N CYS A 215 -11.33 -5.14 -6.24
CA CYS A 215 -11.26 -6.59 -6.37
C CYS A 215 -12.08 -7.09 -7.56
N THR A 216 -11.79 -8.31 -8.00
CA THR A 216 -12.65 -9.04 -8.94
C THR A 216 -14.08 -9.10 -8.39
N LYS A 217 -15.12 -8.90 -9.21
CA LYS A 217 -16.51 -8.78 -8.73
C LYS A 217 -16.98 -10.01 -7.92
N SER A 218 -16.48 -11.19 -8.26
CA SER A 218 -16.75 -12.45 -7.56
C SER A 218 -16.13 -12.56 -6.16
N ILE A 219 -15.18 -11.69 -5.79
CA ILE A 219 -14.56 -11.69 -4.47
C ILE A 219 -15.49 -10.97 -3.47
N GLN A 220 -15.77 -11.65 -2.37
CA GLN A 220 -16.37 -11.04 -1.19
C GLN A 220 -15.26 -10.47 -0.33
N ALA A 221 -15.29 -9.16 -0.10
CA ALA A 221 -14.29 -8.47 0.70
C ALA A 221 -14.95 -7.35 1.48
N LYS A 222 -14.37 -7.01 2.64
CA LYS A 222 -14.78 -5.84 3.44
C LYS A 222 -13.54 -5.02 3.77
N VAL A 223 -13.70 -3.70 3.75
CA VAL A 223 -12.64 -2.78 4.15
C VAL A 223 -13.13 -1.98 5.36
N ARG A 224 -12.21 -1.71 6.28
CA ARG A 224 -12.43 -0.80 7.41
C ARG A 224 -11.22 0.12 7.54
N VAL A 225 -11.43 1.43 7.37
CA VAL A 225 -10.44 2.45 7.67
C VAL A 225 -10.32 2.61 9.18
N LEU A 226 -9.09 2.77 9.67
CA LEU A 226 -8.77 2.98 11.08
C LEU A 226 -8.52 4.47 11.33
N ASP A 227 -8.93 5.00 12.48
CA ASP A 227 -8.72 6.42 12.85
C ASP A 227 -7.33 6.67 13.50
N ASP A 228 -6.37 5.79 13.23
CA ASP A 228 -5.02 5.85 13.78
C ASP A 228 -4.14 6.81 12.95
N GLN A 229 -4.05 8.07 13.36
CA GLN A 229 -3.25 9.11 12.70
C GLN A 229 -1.74 8.97 12.98
N ILE A 230 -1.12 7.94 12.41
CA ILE A 230 0.33 7.68 12.50
C ILE A 230 1.11 8.20 11.27
N SER A 231 0.39 8.52 10.20
CA SER A 231 0.86 9.09 8.94
C SER A 231 -0.14 10.14 8.44
N ASP A 232 0.14 10.79 7.31
CA ASP A 232 -0.82 11.62 6.58
C ASP A 232 -1.90 10.81 5.87
N HIS A 233 -1.74 9.49 5.82
CA HIS A 233 -2.74 8.53 5.39
C HIS A 233 -3.23 7.71 6.58
N LEU A 234 -4.53 7.45 6.65
CA LEU A 234 -5.11 6.50 7.59
C LEU A 234 -4.83 5.05 7.16
N PRO A 235 -4.51 4.14 8.10
CA PRO A 235 -4.45 2.72 7.81
C PRO A 235 -5.82 2.14 7.48
N ALA A 236 -5.84 1.04 6.73
CA ALA A 236 -7.07 0.33 6.41
C ALA A 236 -6.88 -1.19 6.48
N ILE A 237 -7.90 -1.88 6.99
CA ILE A 237 -7.96 -3.33 7.08
C ILE A 237 -8.86 -3.85 5.96
N LEU A 238 -8.32 -4.74 5.13
CA LEU A 238 -9.06 -5.55 4.17
C LEU A 238 -9.28 -6.94 4.76
N GLU A 239 -10.52 -7.43 4.73
CA GLU A 239 -10.88 -8.79 5.14
C GLU A 239 -11.47 -9.56 3.97
N ILE A 240 -10.97 -10.77 3.74
CA ILE A 240 -11.44 -11.70 2.72
C ILE A 240 -11.83 -13.01 3.42
N PRO A 241 -13.05 -13.56 3.21
CA PRO A 241 -13.39 -14.88 3.72
C PRO A 241 -12.48 -15.95 3.09
N LEU A 242 -11.96 -16.86 3.92
CA LEU A 242 -11.29 -18.06 3.42
C LEU A 242 -12.35 -19.07 3.00
N GLU A 243 -12.17 -19.69 1.83
CA GLU A 243 -13.00 -20.82 1.43
C GLU A 243 -12.64 -22.01 2.36
N LYS A 244 -13.61 -22.90 2.58
CA LYS A 244 -13.40 -24.10 3.41
C LYS A 244 -12.58 -25.12 2.66
#